data_AF-A0A357YQK7-F1
#
_entry.id   AF-A0A357YQK7-F1
#
_cell.length_a   1.000
_cell.length_b   1.000
_cell.length_c   1.000
_cell.angle_alpha   90.00
_cell.angle_beta   90.00
_cell.angle_gamma   90.00
#
_symmetry.space_group_name_H-M   'P 1'
#
loop_
_entity.id
_entity.type
_entity.pdbx_description
1 polymer ?
#
loop_
_entity_poly.entity_id
_entity_poly.type
_entity_poly.pdbx_seq_one_letter_code
_entity_poly.pdbx_strand_id
1 'polypeptide(L)'
;MYQINISDKYYSFESVFKEYYTSQLFFAMKLLNSKPDAEDILQDVLFLKGGSTIKVDLTNRDGLYVQHKPRPIIRQFNRMHYNPHRGWTIFSDIFAFSLIAITITGLIMPRGKNGLRGRGGIEFIIGITIPLLFILLA
;
A
#
# COMPACT_ATOMS: atom_id res chain seq x y z
N MET A 1 -20.73 36.04 7.10
CA MET A 1 -19.82 34.91 6.82
C MET A 1 -20.32 34.25 5.54
N TYR A 2 -19.57 34.35 4.44
CA TYR A 2 -20.02 33.82 3.14
C TYR A 2 -19.80 32.30 3.09
N GLN A 3 -20.84 31.57 2.70
CA GLN A 3 -20.82 30.11 2.59
C GLN A 3 -20.91 29.74 1.10
N ILE A 4 -20.03 28.85 0.65
CA ILE A 4 -20.05 28.34 -0.73
C ILE A 4 -20.63 26.93 -0.68
N ASN A 5 -21.70 26.69 -1.43
CA ASN A 5 -22.34 25.38 -1.54
C ASN A 5 -21.68 24.60 -2.67
N ILE A 6 -21.03 23.48 -2.34
CA ILE A 6 -20.47 22.54 -3.32
C ILE A 6 -20.92 21.14 -2.92
N SER A 7 -21.75 20.50 -3.76
CA SER A 7 -22.14 19.08 -3.64
C SER A 7 -22.63 18.71 -2.23
N ASP A 8 -23.66 19.41 -1.73
CA ASP A 8 -24.34 19.16 -0.45
C ASP A 8 -23.49 19.33 0.81
N LYS A 9 -22.30 19.94 0.71
CA LYS A 9 -21.45 20.28 1.85
C LYS A 9 -21.21 21.79 1.92
N TYR A 10 -21.36 22.31 3.13
CA TYR A 10 -21.08 23.71 3.45
C TYR A 10 -19.59 23.86 3.78
N TYR A 11 -18.88 24.61 2.94
CA TYR A 11 -17.50 24.99 3.20
C TYR A 11 -17.43 26.47 3.55
N SER A 12 -16.61 26.80 4.55
CA SER A 12 -16.29 28.19 4.87
C SER A 12 -15.43 28.76 3.75
N PHE A 13 -15.69 30.00 3.34
CA PHE A 13 -14.91 30.69 2.32
C PHE A 13 -13.40 30.63 2.59
N GLU A 14 -12.98 30.80 3.84
CA GLU A 14 -11.56 30.73 4.23
C GLU A 14 -10.96 29.33 4.06
N SER A 15 -11.72 28.26 4.34
CA SER A 15 -11.22 26.90 4.17
C SER A 15 -11.02 26.57 2.69
N VAL A 16 -11.95 27.01 1.83
CA VAL A 16 -11.84 26.83 0.38
C VAL A 16 -10.65 27.62 -0.16
N PHE A 17 -10.48 28.87 0.27
CA PHE A 17 -9.35 29.72 -0.15
C PHE A 17 -8.00 29.14 0.29
N LYS A 18 -7.89 28.66 1.52
CA LYS A 18 -6.66 28.07 2.03
C LYS A 18 -6.31 26.77 1.29
N GLU A 19 -7.31 25.94 0.99
CA GLU A 19 -7.12 24.71 0.22
C GLU A 19 -6.75 25.01 -1.24
N TYR A 20 -7.36 26.03 -1.85
CA TYR A 20 -7.01 26.51 -3.20
C TYR A 20 -5.53 26.90 -3.28
N TYR A 21 -5.06 27.81 -2.43
CA TYR A 21 -3.65 28.24 -2.45
C TYR A 21 -2.68 27.10 -2.15
N THR A 22 -3.06 26.20 -1.24
CA THR A 22 -2.23 25.03 -0.91
C THR A 22 -2.12 24.09 -2.10
N SER A 23 -3.23 23.83 -2.80
CA SER A 23 -3.25 23.00 -4.00
C SER A 23 -2.45 23.61 -5.16
N GLN A 24 -2.53 24.93 -5.35
CA GLN A 24 -1.75 25.67 -6.35
C GLN A 24 -0.24 25.57 -6.05
N LEU A 25 0.15 25.66 -4.78
CA LEU A 25 1.55 25.48 -4.37
C LEU A 25 2.04 24.05 -4.62
N PHE A 26 1.24 23.02 -4.29
CA PHE A 26 1.58 21.63 -4.55
C PHE A 26 1.66 21.32 -6.06
N PHE A 27 0.75 21.89 -6.85
CA PHE A 27 0.77 21.78 -8.30
C PHE A 27 2.01 22.46 -8.90
N ALA A 28 2.35 23.67 -8.46
CA ALA A 28 3.57 24.36 -8.87
C ALA A 28 4.84 23.57 -8.48
N MET A 29 4.90 23.00 -7.28
CA MET A 29 6.00 22.12 -6.87
C MET A 29 6.09 20.83 -7.72
N LYS A 30 4.95 20.30 -8.16
CA LYS A 30 4.87 19.14 -9.07
C LYS A 30 5.33 19.51 -10.50
N LEU A 31 4.95 20.69 -10.99
CA LEU A 31 5.40 21.25 -12.27
C LEU A 31 6.91 21.50 -12.31
N LEU A 32 7.50 21.92 -11.19
CA LEU A 32 8.95 22.16 -11.11
C LEU A 32 9.78 20.87 -11.15
N ASN A 33 9.21 19.74 -10.72
CA ASN A 33 9.91 18.45 -10.66
C ASN A 33 9.55 17.47 -11.79
N SER A 34 8.58 17.81 -12.65
CA SER A 34 8.10 16.92 -13.72
C SER A 34 7.71 17.74 -14.95
N LYS A 35 8.10 17.29 -16.15
CA LYS A 35 7.68 17.92 -17.42
C LYS A 35 6.19 17.61 -17.63
N PRO A 36 5.28 18.59 -17.59
CA PRO A 36 3.84 18.33 -17.68
C PRO A 36 3.41 18.11 -19.12
N ASP A 37 2.46 17.19 -19.32
CA ASP A 37 1.73 17.09 -20.58
C ASP A 37 0.77 18.29 -20.71
N ALA A 38 0.57 18.81 -21.92
CA ALA A 38 -0.21 20.03 -22.16
C ALA A 38 -1.66 19.94 -21.65
N GLU A 39 -2.19 18.72 -21.52
CA GLU A 39 -3.53 18.44 -20.99
C GLU A 39 -3.62 18.66 -19.46
N ASP A 40 -2.53 18.45 -18.72
CA ASP A 40 -2.44 18.71 -17.27
C ASP A 40 -2.38 20.21 -16.94
N ILE A 41 -2.03 21.06 -17.92
CA ILE A 41 -1.94 22.53 -17.76
C ILE A 41 -3.32 23.19 -17.97
N LEU A 42 -4.20 22.56 -18.76
CA LEU A 42 -5.54 23.07 -19.08
C LEU A 42 -6.61 22.61 -18.07
N GLN A 43 -6.30 21.58 -17.25
CA GLN A 43 -7.17 21.11 -16.18
C GLN A 43 -6.69 21.66 -14.84
N ASP A 44 -7.50 22.51 -14.19
CA ASP A 44 -7.20 22.93 -12.82
C ASP A 44 -7.51 21.76 -11.88
N VAL A 45 -6.45 21.15 -11.35
CA VAL A 45 -6.52 19.98 -10.46
C VAL A 45 -6.44 20.44 -9.00
N LEU A 46 -7.59 20.59 -8.36
CA LEU A 46 -7.69 20.93 -6.94
C LEU A 46 -7.61 19.65 -6.09
N PHE A 47 -6.51 19.51 -5.34
CA PHE A 47 -6.30 18.42 -4.39
C PHE A 47 -6.92 18.76 -3.03
N LEU A 48 -8.01 18.10 -2.67
CA LEU A 48 -8.64 18.26 -1.36
C LEU A 48 -8.02 17.33 -0.31
N LYS A 49 -8.05 17.76 0.95
CA LYS A 49 -7.56 16.97 2.08
C LYS A 49 -8.42 15.71 2.27
N GLY A 50 -7.92 14.58 1.76
CA GLY A 50 -8.64 13.30 1.75
C GLY A 50 -8.33 12.41 0.55
N GLY A 51 -7.53 12.90 -0.41
CA GLY A 51 -7.17 12.16 -1.61
C GLY A 51 -8.20 12.29 -2.73
N SER A 52 -9.25 13.09 -2.54
CA SER A 52 -10.19 13.45 -3.62
C SER A 52 -9.62 14.58 -4.46
N THR A 53 -9.76 14.42 -5.77
CA THR A 53 -9.25 15.35 -6.78
C THR A 53 -10.44 15.95 -7.51
N ILE A 54 -10.51 17.28 -7.58
CA ILE A 54 -11.48 17.96 -8.45
C ILE A 54 -10.75 18.35 -9.71
N LYS A 55 -11.22 17.85 -10.85
CA LYS A 55 -10.80 18.31 -12.17
C LYS A 55 -11.82 19.33 -12.65
N VAL A 56 -11.42 20.58 -12.77
CA VAL A 56 -12.28 21.64 -13.29
C VAL A 56 -11.80 21.97 -14.70
N ASP A 57 -12.67 21.74 -15.70
CA ASP A 57 -12.44 22.23 -17.07
C ASP A 57 -13.02 23.64 -17.18
N LEU A 58 -12.13 24.63 -17.20
CA LEU A 58 -12.49 26.05 -17.24
C LEU A 58 -13.11 26.46 -18.58
N THR A 59 -13.00 25.62 -19.62
CA THR A 59 -13.50 25.91 -20.98
C THR A 59 -14.99 25.61 -21.10
N ASN A 60 -15.44 24.49 -20.55
CA ASN A 60 -16.84 24.04 -20.63
C ASN A 60 -17.67 24.35 -19.37
N ARG A 61 -17.05 24.92 -18.32
CA ARG A 61 -17.68 25.13 -16.99
C ARG A 61 -18.16 23.85 -16.31
N ASP A 62 -17.65 22.69 -16.73
CA ASP A 62 -17.97 21.39 -16.14
C ASP A 62 -16.87 20.96 -15.16
N GLY A 63 -17.29 20.60 -13.94
CA GLY A 63 -16.40 20.16 -12.87
C GLY A 63 -16.62 18.68 -12.55
N LEU A 64 -15.58 17.86 -12.74
CA LEU A 64 -15.58 16.43 -12.39
C LEU A 64 -14.99 16.25 -10.99
N TYR A 65 -15.87 15.95 -10.03
CA TYR A 65 -15.48 15.59 -8.66
C TYR A 65 -15.10 14.11 -8.59
N VAL A 66 -13.80 13.81 -8.46
CA VAL A 66 -13.29 12.43 -8.33
C VAL A 66 -12.91 12.18 -6.87
N GLN A 67 -13.80 11.54 -6.12
CA GLN A 67 -13.52 11.12 -4.76
C GLN A 67 -12.83 9.75 -4.73
N HIS A 68 -11.57 9.71 -4.34
CA HIS A 68 -10.88 8.46 -4.04
C HIS A 68 -11.25 7.99 -2.64
N LYS A 69 -12.21 7.06 -2.53
CA LYS A 69 -12.52 6.41 -1.25
C LYS A 69 -11.43 5.38 -0.93
N PRO A 70 -10.69 5.51 0.19
CA PRO A 70 -9.75 4.49 0.60
C PRO A 70 -10.48 3.20 0.95
N ARG A 71 -10.01 2.06 0.43
CA ARG A 71 -10.56 0.76 0.80
C ARG A 71 -10.13 0.40 2.23
N PRO A 72 -11.06 0.24 3.19
CA PRO A 72 -10.74 0.18 4.62
C PRO A 72 -9.78 -0.97 4.96
N ILE A 73 -9.98 -2.13 4.34
CA ILE A 73 -9.16 -3.33 4.57
C ILE A 73 -7.75 -3.19 3.98
N ILE A 74 -7.66 -2.81 2.70
CA ILE A 74 -6.36 -2.69 2.00
C ILE A 74 -5.47 -1.63 2.65
N ARG A 75 -6.07 -0.52 3.09
CA ARG A 75 -5.34 0.54 3.80
C ARG A 75 -4.76 0.07 5.12
N GLN A 76 -5.46 -0.80 5.84
CA GLN A 76 -4.98 -1.36 7.11
C GLN A 76 -3.79 -2.30 6.89
N PHE A 77 -3.85 -3.17 5.88
CA PHE A 77 -2.72 -4.04 5.51
C PHE A 77 -1.47 -3.24 5.10
N ASN A 78 -1.61 -2.22 4.25
CA ASN A 78 -0.49 -1.36 3.89
C ASN A 78 0.10 -0.66 5.12
N ARG A 79 -0.75 -0.16 6.03
CA ARG A 79 -0.28 0.50 7.26
C ARG A 79 0.50 -0.46 8.18
N MET A 80 0.08 -1.72 8.28
CA MET A 80 0.81 -2.73 9.06
C MET A 80 2.17 -3.07 8.45
N HIS A 81 2.29 -3.04 7.12
CA HIS A 81 3.55 -3.30 6.43
C HIS A 81 4.59 -2.18 6.66
N TYR A 82 4.15 -0.92 6.68
CA TYR A 82 5.05 0.24 6.86
C TYR A 82 5.31 0.62 8.32
N ASN A 83 4.38 0.32 9.24
CA ASN A 83 4.54 0.66 10.66
C ASN A 83 3.99 -0.47 11.54
N PRO A 84 4.76 -1.56 11.73
CA PRO A 84 4.30 -2.71 12.49
C PRO A 84 4.08 -2.31 13.95
N HIS A 85 2.81 -2.37 14.36
CA HIS A 85 2.44 -2.17 15.75
C HIS A 85 2.94 -3.35 16.61
N ARG A 86 3.32 -3.10 17.87
CA ARG A 86 3.93 -4.11 18.77
C ARG A 86 3.15 -5.42 18.88
N GLY A 87 1.81 -5.37 18.80
CA GLY A 87 0.97 -6.57 18.79
C GLY A 87 1.18 -7.48 17.56
N TRP A 88 1.50 -6.89 16.41
CA TRP A 88 1.79 -7.65 15.19
C TRP A 88 3.14 -8.37 15.24
N THR A 89 4.13 -7.76 15.89
CA THR A 89 5.44 -8.40 16.15
C THR A 89 5.25 -9.66 16.99
N ILE A 90 4.50 -9.58 18.10
CA ILE A 90 4.25 -10.73 18.97
C ILE A 90 3.49 -11.85 18.23
N PHE A 91 2.48 -11.50 17.43
CA PHE A 91 1.78 -12.47 16.59
C PHE A 91 2.75 -13.16 15.61
N SER A 92 3.62 -12.38 14.97
CA SER A 92 4.61 -12.90 14.01
C SER A 92 5.62 -13.82 14.70
N ASP A 93 6.07 -13.50 15.92
CA ASP A 93 6.98 -14.33 16.70
C ASP A 93 6.35 -15.68 17.07
N ILE A 94 5.10 -15.67 17.55
CA ILE A 94 4.35 -16.89 17.86
C ILE A 94 4.15 -17.73 16.61
N PHE A 95 3.82 -17.10 15.49
CA PHE A 95 3.63 -17.77 14.22
C PHE A 95 4.94 -18.42 13.73
N ALA A 96 6.07 -17.70 13.79
CA ALA A 96 7.38 -18.22 13.45
C ALA A 96 7.77 -19.41 14.34
N PHE A 97 7.57 -19.29 15.66
CA PHE A 97 7.82 -20.39 16.59
C PHE A 97 6.96 -21.62 16.28
N SER A 98 5.68 -21.40 15.94
CA SER A 98 4.74 -22.45 15.57
C SER A 98 5.17 -23.18 14.29
N LEU A 99 5.65 -22.44 13.29
CA LEU A 99 6.21 -23.03 12.05
C LEU A 99 7.43 -23.89 12.34
N ILE A 100 8.34 -23.44 13.19
CA ILE A 100 9.51 -24.23 13.61
C ILE A 100 9.04 -25.51 14.31
N ALA A 101 8.10 -25.41 15.26
CA ALA A 101 7.59 -26.57 15.98
C ALA A 101 6.92 -27.60 15.05
N ILE A 102 6.06 -27.15 14.13
CA ILE A 102 5.41 -28.04 13.14
C ILE A 102 6.45 -28.66 12.21
N THR A 103 7.47 -27.91 11.80
CA THR A 103 8.53 -28.43 10.92
C THR A 103 9.35 -29.51 11.62
N ILE A 104 9.80 -29.26 12.86
CA ILE A 104 10.58 -30.23 13.64
C ILE A 104 9.76 -31.49 13.92
N THR A 105 8.51 -31.32 14.35
CA THR A 105 7.64 -32.47 14.63
C THR A 105 7.33 -33.26 13.36
N GLY A 106 7.04 -32.59 12.24
CA GLY A 106 6.84 -33.21 10.93
C GLY A 106 8.08 -33.95 10.41
N LEU A 107 9.28 -33.47 10.74
CA LEU A 107 10.54 -34.12 10.39
C LEU A 107 10.76 -35.45 11.15
N ILE A 108 10.29 -35.53 12.40
CA ILE A 108 10.50 -36.68 13.30
C ILE A 108 9.34 -37.70 13.21
N MET A 109 8.15 -37.26 12.80
CA MET A 109 6.93 -38.09 12.72
C MET A 109 7.06 -39.35 11.83
N PRO A 110 7.76 -39.33 10.67
CA PRO A 110 7.88 -40.51 9.81
C PRO A 110 8.75 -41.59 10.46
N ARG A 111 8.19 -42.79 10.65
CA ARG A 111 8.90 -43.93 11.25
C ARG A 111 9.51 -44.87 10.22
N GLY A 112 10.60 -45.54 10.61
CA GLY A 112 11.24 -46.59 9.82
C GLY A 112 11.98 -46.05 8.59
N LYS A 113 11.87 -46.76 7.47
CA LYS A 113 12.61 -46.48 6.22
C LYS A 113 12.31 -45.13 5.56
N ASN A 114 11.21 -44.47 5.95
CA ASN A 114 10.82 -43.14 5.44
C ASN A 114 11.21 -42.01 6.41
N GLY A 115 11.84 -42.33 7.55
CA GLY A 115 12.35 -41.32 8.47
C GLY A 115 13.66 -40.68 7.99
N LEU A 116 14.21 -39.82 8.83
CA LEU A 116 15.46 -39.09 8.57
C LEU A 116 16.69 -39.97 8.31
N ARG A 117 16.73 -41.16 8.90
CA ARG A 117 17.81 -42.14 8.68
C ARG A 117 17.63 -42.97 7.40
N GLY A 118 16.52 -42.81 6.68
CA GLY A 118 16.20 -43.56 5.47
C GLY A 118 15.93 -42.65 4.27
N ARG A 119 14.93 -43.02 3.46
CA ARG A 119 14.54 -42.27 2.25
C ARG A 119 14.14 -40.82 2.54
N GLY A 120 13.47 -40.57 3.66
CA GLY A 120 13.06 -39.21 4.04
C GLY A 120 14.23 -38.25 4.27
N GLY A 121 15.38 -38.75 4.73
CA GLY A 121 16.60 -37.93 4.85
C GLY A 121 17.19 -37.54 3.50
N ILE A 122 17.13 -38.44 2.52
CA ILE A 122 17.60 -38.18 1.15
C ILE A 122 16.71 -37.13 0.48
N GLU A 123 15.39 -37.28 0.60
CA GLU A 123 14.42 -36.30 0.09
C GLU A 123 14.62 -34.92 0.72
N PHE A 124 14.88 -34.86 2.04
CA PHE A 124 15.18 -33.62 2.75
C PHE A 124 16.45 -32.93 2.25
N ILE A 125 17.54 -33.68 2.07
CA ILE A 125 18.80 -33.12 1.55
C ILE A 125 18.60 -32.58 0.13
N ILE A 126 17.98 -33.37 -0.76
CA ILE A 126 17.69 -32.92 -2.14
C ILE A 126 16.85 -31.64 -2.14
N GLY A 127 15.82 -31.58 -1.28
CA GLY A 127 14.96 -30.41 -1.15
C GLY A 127 15.69 -29.14 -0.71
N ILE A 128 16.76 -29.25 0.09
CA ILE A 128 17.61 -28.12 0.50
C ILE A 128 18.67 -27.81 -0.56
N THR A 129 19.26 -28.84 -1.16
CA THR A 129 20.34 -28.69 -2.13
C THR A 129 19.88 -27.96 -3.40
N ILE A 130 18.66 -28.23 -3.90
CA ILE A 130 18.16 -27.58 -5.12
C ILE A 130 18.11 -26.04 -5.00
N PRO A 131 17.45 -25.45 -3.98
CA PRO A 131 17.46 -24.00 -3.78
C PRO A 131 18.87 -23.43 -3.52
N LEU A 132 19.72 -24.14 -2.76
CA LEU A 132 21.09 -23.71 -2.51
C LEU A 132 21.91 -23.64 -3.80
N LEU A 133 21.80 -24.64 -4.66
CA LEU A 133 22.46 -24.63 -5.97
C LEU A 133 21.96 -23.48 -6.82
N PHE A 134 20.66 -23.17 -6.80
CA PHE A 134 20.12 -22.01 -7.52
C PHE A 134 20.73 -20.69 -7.01
N ILE A 135 20.85 -20.50 -5.69
CA ILE A 135 21.44 -19.26 -5.13
C ILE A 135 22.95 -19.17 -5.40
N LEU A 136 23.67 -20.30 -5.41
CA LEU A 136 25.13 -20.32 -5.56
C LEU A 136 25.61 -20.30 -7.02
N LEU A 137 24.76 -20.75 -7.97
CA LEU A 137 25.09 -20.83 -9.39
C LEU A 137 24.35 -19.80 -10.26
N ALA A 138 23.32 -19.12 -9.72
CA ALA A 138 22.71 -17.94 -10.35
C ALA A 138 23.56 -16.69 -10.10
#